data_AF-A0A4P5Z338-F1
#
_entry.id   AF-A0A4P5Z338-F1
#
_cell.length_a   1.000
_cell.length_b   1.000
_cell.length_c   1.000
_cell.angle_alpha   90.00
_cell.angle_beta   90.00
_cell.angle_gamma   90.00
#
_symmetry.space_group_name_H-M   'P 1'
#
loop_
_entity.id
_entity.type
_entity.pdbx_description
1 polymer ?
#
loop_
_entity_poly.entity_id
_entity_poly.type
_entity_poly.pdbx_seq_one_letter_code
_entity_poly.pdbx_strand_id
1 'polypeptide(L)' 'MSLAADKAKLTALTRDIANQWELTKDHWRDAKSLEFQQQYLDELIANVEKATVVIDDLEKVIAKIRSDCE' A
#
# COMPACT_ATOMS: atom_id res chain seq x y z
N MET A 1 -2.00 17.89 -7.12
CA MET A 1 -1.84 16.52 -6.56
C MET A 1 -2.51 16.51 -5.20
N SER A 2 -3.31 15.48 -4.89
CA SER A 2 -4.06 15.38 -3.63
C SER A 2 -3.60 14.11 -2.91
N LEU A 3 -3.16 14.25 -1.66
CA LEU A 3 -2.68 13.13 -0.83
C LEU A 3 -3.71 11.99 -0.75
N ALA A 4 -5.00 12.33 -0.62
CA ALA A 4 -6.09 11.37 -0.65
C ALA A 4 -6.17 10.57 -1.95
N ALA A 5 -5.97 11.24 -3.10
CA ALA A 5 -6.01 10.58 -4.40
C ALA A 5 -4.80 9.64 -4.58
N ASP A 6 -3.63 10.08 -4.12
CA ASP A 6 -2.39 9.28 -4.19
C ASP A 6 -2.46 8.07 -3.24
N LYS A 7 -3.02 8.23 -2.03
CA LYS A 7 -3.31 7.12 -1.09
C LYS A 7 -4.28 6.11 -1.69
N ALA A 8 -5.39 6.59 -2.28
CA ALA A 8 -6.39 5.73 -2.89
C ALA A 8 -5.78 4.91 -4.05
N LYS A 9 -4.97 5.57 -4.89
CA LYS A 9 -4.24 4.91 -5.97
C LYS A 9 -3.25 3.86 -5.46
N LEU A 10 -2.47 4.19 -4.42
CA LEU A 10 -1.53 3.26 -3.82
C LEU A 10 -2.24 2.00 -3.28
N THR A 11 -3.34 2.20 -2.54
CA THR A 11 -4.14 1.10 -1.99
C THR A 11 -4.73 0.21 -3.09
N ALA A 12 -5.24 0.82 -4.16
CA ALA A 12 -5.80 0.08 -5.29
C ALA A 12 -4.74 -0.79 -6.00
N LEU A 13 -3.57 -0.21 -6.28
CA LEU A 13 -2.47 -0.94 -6.94
C LEU A 13 -1.95 -2.09 -6.08
N THR A 14 -1.81 -1.91 -4.76
CA THR A 14 -1.38 -2.98 -3.86
C THR A 14 -2.39 -4.13 -3.81
N ARG A 15 -3.69 -3.82 -3.83
CA ARG A 15 -4.73 -4.86 -3.94
C ARG A 15 -4.66 -5.59 -5.27
N ASP A 16 -4.42 -4.88 -6.37
CA ASP A 16 -4.29 -5.50 -7.69
C ASP A 16 -3.08 -6.44 -7.75
N ILE A 17 -1.94 -6.06 -7.14
CA ILE A 17 -0.77 -6.93 -6.98
C ILE A 17 -1.13 -8.19 -6.19
N ALA A 18 -1.82 -8.05 -5.06
CA ALA A 18 -2.23 -9.20 -4.24
C ALA A 18 -3.16 -10.16 -5.03
N ASN A 19 -4.11 -9.63 -5.79
CA ASN A 19 -4.99 -10.43 -6.64
C ASN A 19 -4.21 -11.17 -7.75
N GLN A 20 -3.27 -10.50 -8.41
CA GLN A 20 -2.42 -11.13 -9.42
C GLN A 20 -1.50 -12.21 -8.82
N TRP A 21 -1.06 -12.02 -7.58
CA TRP A 21 -0.28 -13.03 -6.87
C TRP A 21 -1.08 -14.31 -6.60
N GLU A 22 -2.35 -14.21 -6.18
CA GLU A 22 -3.20 -15.39 -5.99
C GLU A 22 -3.33 -16.21 -7.29
N LEU A 23 -3.55 -15.54 -8.43
CA LEU A 23 -3.58 -16.20 -9.74
C LEU A 23 -2.23 -16.82 -10.10
N THR A 24 -1.13 -16.16 -9.76
CA THR A 24 0.23 -16.66 -10.04
C THR A 24 0.54 -17.92 -9.25
N LYS A 25 0.10 -17.99 -7.99
CA LYS A 25 0.23 -19.18 -7.14
C LYS A 25 -0.52 -20.40 -7.65
N ASP A 26 -1.47 -20.26 -8.58
CA ASP A 26 -2.08 -21.42 -9.20
C ASP A 26 -1.12 -22.21 -10.09
N HIS A 27 -0.13 -21.52 -10.65
CA HIS A 27 0.87 -22.11 -11.55
C HIS A 27 2.26 -22.21 -10.90
N TRP A 28 2.58 -21.35 -9.93
CA TRP A 28 3.87 -21.34 -9.24
C TRP A 28 3.71 -21.75 -7.77
N ARG A 29 3.95 -23.04 -7.48
CA ARG A 29 3.63 -23.69 -6.19
C ARG A 29 4.84 -24.32 -5.48
N ASP A 30 6.05 -23.95 -5.91
CA ASP A 30 7.27 -24.50 -5.32
C ASP A 30 7.69 -23.73 -4.06
N ALA A 31 8.80 -24.13 -3.45
CA ALA A 31 9.34 -23.45 -2.28
C ALA A 31 9.76 -21.99 -2.58
N LYS A 32 10.03 -21.65 -3.84
CA LYS A 32 10.44 -20.29 -4.25
C LYS A 32 9.25 -19.35 -4.30
N SER A 33 8.06 -19.82 -4.67
CA SER A 33 6.86 -18.98 -4.61
C SER A 33 6.51 -18.60 -3.17
N LEU A 34 6.68 -19.53 -2.21
CA LEU A 34 6.51 -19.24 -0.78
C LEU A 34 7.54 -18.22 -0.28
N GLU A 35 8.82 -18.42 -0.61
CA GLU A 35 9.90 -17.48 -0.27
C GLU A 35 9.62 -16.08 -0.83
N PHE A 36 9.17 -16.00 -2.09
CA PHE A 36 8.83 -14.75 -2.74
C PHE A 36 7.69 -14.01 -2.03
N GLN A 37 6.63 -14.73 -1.67
CA GLN A 37 5.51 -14.14 -0.95
C GLN A 37 5.99 -13.52 0.38
N GLN A 38 6.72 -14.30 1.17
CA GLN A 38 7.14 -13.90 2.51
C GLN A 38 8.16 -12.76 2.50
N GLN A 39 9.15 -12.83 1.60
CA GLN A 39 10.25 -11.86 1.57
C GLN A 39 9.90 -10.56 0.85
N TYR A 40 8.95 -10.59 -0.09
CA TYR A 40 8.69 -9.41 -0.92
C TYR A 40 7.25 -8.93 -0.83
N LEU A 41 6.26 -9.81 -1.03
CA LEU A 41 4.86 -9.37 -1.09
C LEU A 41 4.30 -9.00 0.29
N ASP A 42 4.52 -9.84 1.30
CA ASP A 42 4.05 -9.59 2.66
C ASP A 42 4.72 -8.32 3.22
N GLU A 43 6.03 -8.14 2.97
CA GLU A 43 6.76 -6.93 3.35
C GLU A 43 6.25 -5.68 2.60
N LEU A 44 6.02 -5.78 1.28
CA LEU A 44 5.48 -4.70 0.48
C LEU A 44 4.10 -4.25 0.97
N ILE A 45 3.19 -5.20 1.20
CA ILE A 45 1.84 -4.92 1.69
C ILE A 45 1.90 -4.23 3.05
N ALA A 46 2.69 -4.77 3.99
CA ALA A 46 2.85 -4.17 5.31
C ALA A 46 3.44 -2.74 5.25
N ASN A 47 4.39 -2.50 4.35
CA ASN A 47 4.97 -1.16 4.17
C ASN A 47 3.99 -0.18 3.53
N VAL A 48 3.14 -0.63 2.61
CA VAL A 48 2.07 0.19 2.05
C VAL A 48 1.04 0.54 3.12
N GLU A 49 0.62 -0.41 3.94
CA GLU A 49 -0.31 -0.15 5.06
C GLU A 49 0.25 0.93 5.99
N LYS A 50 1.51 0.81 6.40
CA LYS A 50 2.20 1.85 7.19
C LYS A 50 2.21 3.20 6.49
N ALA A 51 2.52 3.23 5.19
CA ALA A 51 2.54 4.47 4.42
C ALA A 51 1.16 5.13 4.37
N THR A 52 0.08 4.37 4.22
CA THR A 52 -1.28 4.93 4.21
C THR A 52 -1.64 5.61 5.52
N VAL A 53 -1.20 5.08 6.66
CA VAL A 53 -1.37 5.70 7.98
C VAL A 53 -0.61 7.03 8.07
N VAL A 54 0.64 7.04 7.62
CA VAL A 54 1.46 8.27 7.61
C VAL A 54 0.84 9.34 6.70
N ILE A 55 0.29 8.95 5.55
CA ILE A 55 -0.41 9.87 4.66
C ILE A 55 -1.61 10.50 5.36
N ASP A 56 -2.40 9.72 6.10
CA ASP A 56 -3.55 10.25 6.85
C ASP A 56 -3.12 11.27 7.92
N ASP A 57 -2.01 11.02 8.60
CA ASP A 57 -1.48 11.94 9.60
C ASP A 57 -0.95 13.23 8.97
N LEU A 58 -0.28 13.14 7.81
CA LEU A 58 0.14 14.31 7.04
C LEU A 58 -1.07 15.15 6.58
N GLU A 59 -2.16 14.51 6.15
CA GLU A 59 -3.38 15.22 5.77
C GLU A 59 -3.97 16.02 6.94
N LYS A 60 -4.02 15.44 8.14
CA LYS A 60 -4.48 16.15 9.35
C LYS A 60 -3.61 17.37 9.65
N VAL A 61 -2.29 17.22 9.57
CA VAL A 61 -1.35 18.31 9.84
C VAL A 61 -1.51 19.43 8.82
N ILE A 62 -1.59 19.10 7.53
CA ILE A 62 -1.78 20.10 6.45
C ILE A 62 -3.13 20.81 6.60
N ALA A 63 -4.20 20.09 6.92
CA ALA A 63 -5.51 20.68 7.16
C ALA A 63 -5.48 21.67 8.34
N LYS A 64 -4.81 21.30 9.44
CA LYS A 64 -4.63 22.18 10.59
C LYS A 64 -3.85 23.44 10.25
N ILE A 65 -2.71 23.31 9.57
CA ILE A 65 -1.90 24.47 9.16
C ILE A 65 -2.71 25.44 8.30
N ARG A 66 -3.54 24.93 7.37
CA ARG A 66 -4.42 25.77 6.56
C ARG A 66 -5.44 26.52 7.42
N SER A 67 -6.09 25.83 8.35
CA SER A 67 -7.05 26.44 9.28
C SER A 67 -6.41 27.48 10.21
N ASP A 68 -5.15 27.28 10.62
CA ASP A 68 -4.43 28.23 11.50
C ASP A 68 -3.93 29.47 10.73
N CYS A 69 -3.93 29.43 9.39
CA CYS A 69 -3.46 30.51 8.51
C CYS A 69 -4.60 31.30 7.83
N GLU A 70 -5.85 30.88 7.99
CA GLU A 70 -7.08 31.62 7.61
C GLU A 70 -7.56 32.50 8.78
#